data_AF-A0A1X2HZ41-F1
#
_entry.id   AF-A0A1X2HZ41-F1
#
_cell.length_a   1.000
_cell.length_b   1.000
_cell.length_c   1.000
_cell.angle_alpha   90.00
_cell.angle_beta   90.00
_cell.angle_gamma   90.00
#
_symmetry.space_group_name_H-M   'P 1'
#
loop_
_entity.id
_entity.type
_entity.pdbx_description
1 polymer ?
#
loop_
_entity_poly.entity_id
_entity_poly.type
_entity_poly.pdbx_seq_one_letter_code
_entity_poly.pdbx_strand_id
1 'polypeptide(L)'
;MEAIGHCPLQQLTLVCCNELDYNMFASLTRCSSTLTSLDIRNCALRWLDTPDTAQQAVANLMVLHHLTSFEIYSYEHDYAPFITALFVDVPSMTPWPELTVFEVYPCHDVTDTMAIALLQTQPKLTNVSFCYSHITDNTLDAIVTYVPEIVELNVMGNPGITPDGLRRLVKTCRKLETVHCSYCRICPEDFPELDESKMIVEADCIEDENPYQVCSLMGEAYVADVDSDSDSDYDSC
;
A
#
# COMPACT_ATOMS: atom_id res chain seq x y z
N MET A 1 30.07 31.37 8.93
CA MET A 1 28.90 31.66 8.07
C MET A 1 28.79 30.49 7.11
N GLU A 2 28.27 29.37 7.60
CA GLU A 2 27.96 28.24 6.74
C GLU A 2 26.71 28.61 5.95
N ALA A 3 26.85 28.60 4.62
CA ALA A 3 25.70 28.62 3.75
C ALA A 3 24.92 27.34 4.03
N ILE A 4 23.83 27.45 4.79
CA ILE A 4 22.81 26.42 4.88
C ILE A 4 22.25 26.31 3.46
N GLY A 5 22.86 25.43 2.67
CA GLY A 5 22.35 25.05 1.37
C GLY A 5 21.05 24.32 1.61
N HIS A 6 19.95 25.07 1.70
CA HIS A 6 18.61 24.52 1.72
C HIS A 6 18.47 23.64 0.49
N CYS A 7 18.41 22.34 0.72
CA CYS A 7 18.08 21.34 -0.29
C CYS A 7 16.58 21.53 -0.60
N PRO A 8 16.20 22.08 -1.78
CA PRO A 8 14.80 22.35 -2.08
C PRO A 8 14.09 21.09 -2.59
N LEU A 9 14.67 19.91 -2.37
CA LEU A 9 14.19 18.67 -2.92
C LEU A 9 12.85 18.31 -2.27
N GLN A 10 11.80 18.29 -3.09
CA GLN A 10 10.46 17.92 -2.66
C GLN A 10 10.15 16.45 -2.94
N GLN A 11 10.69 15.93 -4.03
CA GLN A 11 10.44 14.57 -4.47
C GLN A 11 11.76 13.91 -4.84
N LEU A 12 11.95 12.66 -4.44
CA LEU A 12 13.11 11.86 -4.81
C LEU A 12 12.64 10.48 -5.24
N THR A 13 12.93 10.13 -6.49
CA THR A 13 12.72 8.78 -7.02
C THR A 13 14.06 8.15 -7.34
N LEU A 14 14.32 6.96 -6.81
CA LEU A 14 15.50 6.15 -7.03
C LEU A 14 15.08 4.82 -7.64
N VAL A 15 15.58 4.50 -8.83
CA VAL A 15 15.23 3.26 -9.55
C VAL A 15 16.50 2.51 -9.92
N CYS A 16 16.57 1.23 -9.58
CA CYS A 16 17.66 0.31 -9.94
C CYS A 16 19.07 0.86 -9.58
N CYS A 17 19.19 1.57 -8.45
CA CYS A 17 20.45 2.13 -7.98
C CYS A 17 21.24 1.08 -7.19
N ASN A 18 22.38 0.62 -7.73
CA ASN A 18 23.13 -0.53 -7.19
C ASN A 18 24.28 -0.18 -6.21
N GLU A 19 24.56 1.11 -6.04
CA GLU A 19 25.70 1.60 -5.25
C GLU A 19 25.23 2.44 -4.04
N LEU A 20 24.03 2.17 -3.53
CA LEU A 20 23.50 2.83 -2.35
C LEU A 20 23.76 1.98 -1.09
N ASP A 21 23.69 2.65 0.05
CA ASP A 21 23.66 2.02 1.38
C ASP A 21 22.58 2.69 2.24
N TYR A 22 22.33 2.13 3.42
CA TYR A 22 21.37 2.69 4.38
C TYR A 22 21.69 4.15 4.81
N ASN A 23 22.93 4.64 4.64
CA ASN A 23 23.29 6.02 5.01
C ASN A 23 22.67 7.07 4.08
N MET A 24 22.08 6.65 2.95
CA MET A 24 21.32 7.56 2.11
C MET A 24 20.19 8.24 2.91
N PHE A 25 19.55 7.56 3.87
CA PHE A 25 18.52 8.15 4.74
C PHE A 25 19.08 9.26 5.63
N ALA A 26 20.30 9.11 6.14
CA ALA A 26 20.98 10.17 6.88
C ALA A 26 21.21 11.41 6.00
N SER A 27 21.51 11.21 4.71
CA SER A 27 21.71 12.30 3.76
C SER A 27 20.42 13.07 3.45
N LEU A 28 19.26 12.41 3.52
CA LEU A 28 17.94 13.02 3.31
C LEU A 28 17.51 13.94 4.45
N THR A 29 18.06 13.78 5.66
CA THR A 29 17.73 14.64 6.81
C THR A 29 17.99 16.13 6.53
N ARG A 30 18.88 16.44 5.59
CA ARG A 30 19.14 17.81 5.09
C ARG A 30 17.97 18.45 4.34
N CYS A 31 17.01 17.65 3.89
CA CYS A 31 15.82 18.06 3.16
C CYS A 31 14.55 17.78 4.02
N SER A 32 14.70 17.69 5.35
CA SER A 32 13.60 17.35 6.28
C SER A 32 12.43 18.33 6.26
N SER A 33 12.66 19.59 5.92
CA SER A 33 11.63 20.62 5.82
C SER A 33 10.98 20.75 4.44
N THR A 34 11.45 19.99 3.44
CA THR A 34 11.06 20.16 2.03
C THR A 34 10.61 18.87 1.37
N LEU A 35 11.18 17.72 1.73
CA LEU A 35 10.87 16.45 1.09
C LEU A 35 9.48 15.96 1.50
N THR A 36 8.63 15.77 0.49
CA THR A 36 7.24 15.30 0.64
C THR A 36 7.02 13.93 0.02
N SER A 37 7.85 13.52 -0.96
CA SER A 37 7.75 12.20 -1.57
C SER A 37 9.12 11.54 -1.70
N LEU A 38 9.20 10.29 -1.28
CA LEU A 38 10.36 9.43 -1.42
C LEU A 38 9.93 8.09 -1.99
N ASP A 39 10.47 7.75 -3.15
CA ASP A 39 10.17 6.53 -3.88
C ASP A 39 11.47 5.80 -4.23
N ILE A 40 11.60 4.57 -3.76
CA ILE A 40 12.80 3.75 -3.94
C ILE A 40 12.42 2.39 -4.52
N ARG A 41 12.81 2.10 -5.76
CA ARG A 41 12.44 0.88 -6.49
C ARG A 41 13.65 0.07 -6.93
N ASN A 42 13.72 -1.19 -6.49
CA ASN A 42 14.74 -2.18 -6.85
C ASN A 42 16.18 -1.66 -6.69
N CYS A 43 16.42 -0.83 -5.66
CA CYS A 43 17.75 -0.33 -5.36
C CYS A 43 18.50 -1.31 -4.45
N ALA A 44 19.82 -1.41 -4.57
CA ALA A 44 20.63 -2.12 -3.59
C ALA A 44 20.92 -1.18 -2.41
N LEU A 45 20.11 -1.21 -1.36
CA LEU A 45 20.36 -0.47 -0.12
C LEU A 45 21.20 -1.34 0.82
N ARG A 46 22.52 -1.35 0.62
CA ARG A 46 23.44 -2.19 1.41
C ARG A 46 23.26 -1.94 2.91
N TRP A 47 23.28 -3.05 3.65
CA TRP A 47 23.12 -3.14 5.11
C TRP A 47 21.71 -2.93 5.63
N LEU A 48 20.71 -2.57 4.81
CA LEU A 48 19.34 -2.36 5.28
C LEU A 48 18.67 -3.66 5.83
N ASP A 49 19.26 -4.81 5.55
CA ASP A 49 18.95 -6.14 6.07
C ASP A 49 19.52 -6.41 7.48
N THR A 50 20.28 -5.48 8.06
CA THR A 50 20.81 -5.60 9.42
C THR A 50 19.99 -4.80 10.42
N PRO A 51 19.51 -5.39 11.54
CA PRO A 51 18.60 -4.73 12.47
C PRO A 51 19.07 -3.35 12.98
N ASP A 52 20.35 -3.23 13.37
CA ASP A 52 20.88 -1.98 13.92
C ASP A 52 20.89 -0.85 12.89
N THR A 53 21.27 -1.13 11.64
CA THR A 53 21.32 -0.10 10.60
C THR A 53 19.94 0.17 9.99
N ALA A 54 19.07 -0.83 9.95
CA ALA A 54 17.65 -0.67 9.63
C ALA A 54 16.98 0.28 10.62
N GLN A 55 17.17 0.08 11.92
CA GLN A 55 16.67 0.96 12.97
C GLN A 55 17.23 2.39 12.82
N GLN A 56 18.52 2.52 12.51
CA GLN A 56 19.14 3.82 12.26
C GLN A 56 18.57 4.51 11.01
N ALA A 57 18.29 3.76 9.95
CA ALA A 57 17.65 4.26 8.73
C ALA A 57 16.22 4.75 9.02
N VAL A 58 15.43 3.98 9.77
CA VAL A 58 14.08 4.38 10.21
C VAL A 58 14.16 5.67 11.03
N ALA A 59 15.06 5.75 12.02
CA ALA A 59 15.23 6.95 12.83
C ALA A 59 15.55 8.20 11.99
N ASN A 60 16.35 8.07 10.94
CA ASN A 60 16.63 9.16 10.01
C ASN A 60 15.40 9.54 9.17
N LEU A 61 14.60 8.56 8.76
CA LEU A 61 13.36 8.77 8.01
C LEU A 61 12.28 9.46 8.86
N MET A 62 12.21 9.19 10.17
CA MET A 62 11.26 9.82 11.09
C MET A 62 11.41 11.34 11.20
N VAL A 63 12.57 11.90 10.82
CA VAL A 63 12.84 13.35 10.80
C VAL A 63 12.14 14.05 9.63
N LEU A 64 11.70 13.31 8.61
CA LEU A 64 11.08 13.84 7.41
C LEU A 64 9.56 14.08 7.64
N HIS A 65 9.22 15.02 8.52
CA HIS A 65 7.84 15.23 8.99
C HIS A 65 6.84 15.68 7.93
N HIS A 66 7.31 16.10 6.76
CA HIS A 66 6.48 16.57 5.64
C HIS A 66 6.19 15.50 4.60
N LEU A 67 6.60 14.24 4.82
CA LEU A 67 6.27 13.15 3.91
C LEU A 67 4.76 12.96 3.79
N THR A 68 4.31 12.98 2.54
CA THR A 68 2.96 12.63 2.10
C THR A 68 2.95 11.31 1.34
N SER A 69 4.08 10.95 0.71
CA SER A 69 4.26 9.69 -0.01
C SER A 69 5.59 9.04 0.39
N PHE A 70 5.52 7.79 0.81
CA PHE A 70 6.68 6.95 1.04
C PHE A 70 6.46 5.59 0.37
N GLU A 71 7.31 5.31 -0.62
CA GLU A 71 7.29 4.08 -1.40
C GLU A 71 8.68 3.44 -1.32
N ILE A 72 8.75 2.17 -0.92
CA ILE A 72 9.98 1.38 -0.99
C ILE A 72 9.68 -0.04 -1.45
N TYR A 73 10.29 -0.41 -2.56
CA TYR A 73 9.92 -1.58 -3.32
C TYR A 73 11.17 -2.34 -3.77
N SER A 74 11.24 -3.66 -3.56
CA SER A 74 12.31 -4.48 -4.16
C SER A 74 11.91 -5.95 -4.35
N TYR A 75 12.04 -6.47 -5.58
CA TYR A 75 11.97 -7.92 -5.83
C TYR A 75 13.29 -8.65 -5.55
N GLU A 76 14.41 -7.92 -5.51
CA GLU A 76 15.76 -8.49 -5.49
C GLU A 76 16.46 -8.41 -4.13
N HIS A 77 15.98 -7.53 -3.24
CA HIS A 77 16.65 -7.20 -1.99
C HIS A 77 15.70 -7.35 -0.81
N ASP A 78 16.21 -7.93 0.28
CA ASP A 78 15.47 -8.09 1.52
C ASP A 78 15.49 -6.79 2.33
N TYR A 79 14.31 -6.22 2.53
CA TYR A 79 14.09 -5.03 3.37
C TYR A 79 13.29 -5.35 4.65
N ALA A 80 13.05 -6.63 4.96
CA ALA A 80 12.16 -7.05 6.03
C ALA A 80 12.53 -6.44 7.39
N PRO A 81 13.80 -6.36 7.82
CA PRO A 81 14.15 -5.70 9.09
C PRO A 81 13.78 -4.21 9.13
N PHE A 82 13.99 -3.50 8.03
CA PHE A 82 13.65 -2.09 7.91
C PHE A 82 12.14 -1.86 7.84
N ILE A 83 11.43 -2.65 7.04
CA ILE A 83 9.97 -2.57 6.94
C ILE A 83 9.33 -2.91 8.29
N THR A 84 9.78 -3.97 8.97
CA THR A 84 9.32 -4.32 10.32
C THR A 84 9.51 -3.18 11.30
N ALA A 85 10.68 -2.53 11.29
CA ALA A 85 10.95 -1.37 12.14
C ALA A 85 10.02 -0.17 11.81
N LEU A 86 9.71 0.09 10.55
CA LEU A 86 8.73 1.12 10.17
C LEU A 86 7.35 0.85 10.78
N PHE A 87 6.88 -0.40 10.70
CA PHE A 87 5.59 -0.80 11.26
C PHE A 87 5.53 -0.74 12.79
N VAL A 88 6.67 -0.71 13.47
CA VAL A 88 6.74 -0.52 14.92
C VAL A 88 6.83 0.97 15.27
N ASP A 89 7.69 1.71 14.59
CA ASP A 89 8.03 3.08 14.98
C ASP A 89 7.04 4.12 14.46
N VAL A 90 6.51 3.97 13.23
CA VAL A 90 5.55 4.92 12.65
C VAL A 90 4.29 5.04 13.53
N PRO A 91 3.68 3.95 14.04
CA PRO A 91 2.57 4.07 14.99
C PRO A 91 2.97 4.71 16.32
N SER A 92 4.17 4.41 16.82
CA SER A 92 4.61 4.91 18.13
C SER A 92 4.95 6.41 18.10
N MET A 93 5.45 6.91 16.98
CA MET A 93 5.96 8.28 16.86
C MET A 93 5.03 9.20 16.08
N THR A 94 4.16 8.64 15.23
CA THR A 94 3.27 9.38 14.31
C THR A 94 3.99 10.49 13.54
N PRO A 95 5.12 10.18 12.87
CA PRO A 95 6.04 11.19 12.32
C PRO A 95 5.47 11.98 11.14
N TRP A 96 4.49 11.42 10.43
CA TRP A 96 4.01 11.88 9.12
C TRP A 96 2.50 12.17 9.14
N PRO A 97 2.05 13.29 9.72
CA PRO A 97 0.62 13.59 9.91
C PRO A 97 -0.17 13.82 8.61
N GLU A 98 0.53 13.96 7.48
CA GLU A 98 -0.04 14.19 6.15
C GLU A 98 0.21 13.01 5.19
N LEU A 99 0.61 11.84 5.71
CA LEU A 99 0.88 10.66 4.88
C LEU A 99 -0.40 10.16 4.21
N THR A 100 -0.36 10.06 2.89
CA THR A 100 -1.45 9.54 2.05
C THR A 100 -1.03 8.26 1.33
N VAL A 101 0.24 8.13 0.95
CA VAL A 101 0.76 6.94 0.27
C VAL A 101 1.81 6.26 1.14
N PHE A 102 1.57 4.99 1.49
CA PHE A 102 2.53 4.15 2.20
C PHE A 102 2.58 2.77 1.55
N GLU A 103 3.52 2.59 0.63
CA GLU A 103 3.66 1.34 -0.11
C GLU A 103 5.03 0.75 0.12
N VAL A 104 5.04 -0.42 0.77
CA VAL A 104 6.29 -1.10 1.10
C VAL A 104 6.24 -2.54 0.63
N TYR A 105 7.38 -3.04 0.13
CA TYR A 105 7.52 -4.40 -0.36
C TYR A 105 8.98 -4.87 -0.22
N PRO A 106 9.23 -6.11 0.26
CA PRO A 106 8.26 -7.12 0.71
C PRO A 106 7.86 -6.98 2.19
N CYS A 107 6.62 -7.35 2.56
CA CYS A 107 6.10 -7.22 3.94
C CYS A 107 6.07 -8.54 4.74
N HIS A 108 7.03 -9.44 4.53
CA HIS A 108 6.98 -10.83 5.04
C HIS A 108 6.72 -10.98 6.56
N ASP A 109 7.22 -10.07 7.37
CA ASP A 109 7.07 -10.15 8.85
C ASP A 109 5.91 -9.29 9.39
N VAL A 110 5.13 -8.65 8.51
CA VAL A 110 4.02 -7.77 8.92
C VAL A 110 2.79 -8.60 9.32
N THR A 111 2.25 -8.34 10.50
CA THR A 111 1.06 -9.01 11.04
C THR A 111 -0.13 -8.07 11.11
N ASP A 112 -1.35 -8.62 11.31
CA ASP A 112 -2.54 -7.82 11.59
C ASP A 112 -2.31 -6.78 12.69
N THR A 113 -1.64 -7.14 13.79
CA THR A 113 -1.40 -6.21 14.91
C THR A 113 -0.57 -5.00 14.47
N MET A 114 0.45 -5.22 13.66
CA MET A 114 1.33 -4.17 13.14
C MET A 114 0.60 -3.29 12.12
N ALA A 115 -0.11 -3.89 11.17
CA ALA A 115 -0.89 -3.17 10.17
C ALA A 115 -1.98 -2.32 10.84
N ILE A 116 -2.74 -2.88 11.79
CA ILE A 116 -3.79 -2.17 12.50
C ILE A 116 -3.23 -0.97 13.27
N ALA A 117 -2.08 -1.10 13.94
CA ALA A 117 -1.44 0.01 14.64
C ALA A 117 -1.07 1.16 13.68
N LEU A 118 -0.57 0.84 12.48
CA LEU A 118 -0.31 1.83 11.44
C LEU A 118 -1.60 2.55 11.00
N LEU A 119 -2.64 1.78 10.67
CA LEU A 119 -3.92 2.32 10.20
C LEU A 119 -4.59 3.24 11.24
N GLN A 120 -4.48 2.90 12.53
CA GLN A 120 -5.00 3.73 13.63
C GLN A 120 -4.31 5.09 13.76
N THR A 121 -3.07 5.20 13.32
CA THR A 121 -2.23 6.39 13.52
C THR A 121 -2.06 7.21 12.25
N GLN A 122 -2.41 6.66 11.09
CA GLN A 122 -2.31 7.29 9.78
C GLN A 122 -3.68 7.38 9.07
N PRO A 123 -4.64 8.16 9.60
CA PRO A 123 -6.03 8.17 9.12
C PRO A 123 -6.22 8.82 7.73
N LYS A 124 -5.17 9.41 7.15
CA LYS A 124 -5.20 10.07 5.83
C LYS A 124 -4.71 9.18 4.69
N LEU A 125 -4.35 7.93 4.98
CA LEU A 125 -3.90 6.99 3.96
C LEU A 125 -4.98 6.78 2.90
N THR A 126 -4.56 6.91 1.65
CA THR A 126 -5.35 6.64 0.44
C THR A 126 -4.77 5.46 -0.34
N ASN A 127 -3.46 5.21 -0.26
CA ASN A 127 -2.79 4.12 -0.98
C ASN A 127 -1.90 3.35 0.01
N VAL A 128 -2.17 2.06 0.16
CA VAL A 128 -1.45 1.20 1.11
C VAL A 128 -1.16 -0.16 0.50
N SER A 129 0.07 -0.66 0.73
CA SER A 129 0.46 -2.02 0.38
C SER A 129 0.82 -2.84 1.62
N PHE A 130 0.26 -4.04 1.70
CA PHE A 130 0.57 -5.11 2.65
C PHE A 130 0.88 -6.42 1.90
N CYS A 131 1.58 -6.34 0.77
CA CYS A 131 1.91 -7.50 -0.06
C CYS A 131 2.76 -8.57 0.65
N TYR A 132 2.40 -9.83 0.47
CA TYR A 132 3.07 -11.01 1.04
C TYR A 132 3.32 -10.88 2.55
N SER A 133 2.27 -10.51 3.28
CA SER A 133 2.30 -10.35 4.74
C SER A 133 1.61 -11.54 5.44
N HIS A 134 1.37 -11.39 6.74
CA HIS A 134 0.55 -12.27 7.57
C HIS A 134 -0.72 -11.56 8.05
N ILE A 135 -1.39 -10.83 7.15
CA ILE A 135 -2.65 -10.14 7.45
C ILE A 135 -3.88 -10.99 7.08
N THR A 136 -5.00 -10.70 7.72
CA THR A 136 -6.30 -11.34 7.51
C THR A 136 -7.39 -10.30 7.36
N ASP A 137 -8.64 -10.76 7.28
CA ASP A 137 -9.84 -9.90 7.32
C ASP A 137 -9.84 -8.90 8.49
N ASN A 138 -9.13 -9.18 9.60
CA ASN A 138 -8.99 -8.21 10.69
C ASN A 138 -8.36 -6.89 10.24
N THR A 139 -7.35 -6.95 9.37
CA THR A 139 -6.75 -5.74 8.77
C THR A 139 -7.74 -5.05 7.85
N LEU A 140 -8.52 -5.79 7.05
CA LEU A 140 -9.55 -5.19 6.18
C LEU A 140 -10.64 -4.47 6.99
N ASP A 141 -11.11 -5.07 8.09
CA ASP A 141 -12.09 -4.45 8.98
C ASP A 141 -11.51 -3.18 9.66
N ALA A 142 -10.21 -3.17 9.94
CA ALA A 142 -9.51 -1.99 10.44
C ALA A 142 -9.37 -0.89 9.38
N ILE A 143 -9.14 -1.22 8.11
CA ILE A 143 -9.12 -0.26 6.99
C ILE A 143 -10.48 0.44 6.90
N VAL A 144 -11.56 -0.33 6.89
CA VAL A 144 -12.94 0.18 6.89
C VAL A 144 -13.19 1.13 8.07
N THR A 145 -12.60 0.85 9.23
CA THR A 145 -12.81 1.62 10.47
C THR A 145 -11.97 2.90 10.54
N TYR A 146 -10.68 2.83 10.18
CA TYR A 146 -9.72 3.89 10.47
C TYR A 146 -9.31 4.71 9.24
N VAL A 147 -9.36 4.13 8.05
CA VAL A 147 -8.98 4.79 6.78
C VAL A 147 -10.04 4.53 5.69
N PRO A 148 -11.32 4.91 5.91
CA PRO A 148 -12.40 4.62 4.97
C PRO A 148 -12.28 5.35 3.62
N GLU A 149 -11.38 6.33 3.55
CA GLU A 149 -11.06 7.13 2.35
C GLU A 149 -10.00 6.47 1.46
N ILE A 150 -9.64 5.20 1.73
CA ILE A 150 -8.73 4.40 0.91
C ILE A 150 -9.20 4.38 -0.56
N VAL A 151 -8.24 4.56 -1.46
CA VAL A 151 -8.39 4.59 -2.93
C VAL A 151 -7.78 3.34 -3.53
N GLU A 152 -6.56 2.97 -3.12
CA GLU A 152 -5.87 1.79 -3.62
C GLU A 152 -5.36 0.95 -2.45
N LEU A 153 -5.63 -0.35 -2.51
CA LEU A 153 -5.17 -1.30 -1.51
C LEU A 153 -4.52 -2.49 -2.19
N ASN A 154 -3.27 -2.77 -1.83
CA ASN A 154 -2.61 -3.99 -2.29
C ASN A 154 -2.42 -4.99 -1.14
N VAL A 155 -3.16 -6.10 -1.20
CA VAL A 155 -3.07 -7.22 -0.25
C VAL A 155 -2.62 -8.50 -0.93
N MET A 156 -1.97 -8.41 -2.10
CA MET A 156 -1.44 -9.56 -2.84
C MET A 156 -0.66 -10.52 -1.91
N GLY A 157 -0.85 -11.83 -2.10
CA GLY A 157 -0.06 -12.85 -1.40
C GLY A 157 -0.45 -13.06 0.06
N ASN A 158 -1.65 -12.68 0.48
CA ASN A 158 -2.16 -12.90 1.82
C ASN A 158 -3.30 -13.94 1.81
N PRO A 159 -3.01 -15.25 2.00
CA PRO A 159 -4.02 -16.31 1.96
C PRO A 159 -5.00 -16.29 3.14
N GLY A 160 -4.78 -15.41 4.13
CA GLY A 160 -5.70 -15.17 5.25
C GLY A 160 -6.82 -14.17 4.92
N ILE A 161 -6.78 -13.53 3.75
CA ILE A 161 -7.83 -12.65 3.24
C ILE A 161 -8.90 -13.49 2.57
N THR A 162 -10.17 -13.23 2.89
CA THR A 162 -11.30 -14.00 2.37
C THR A 162 -12.14 -13.18 1.38
N PRO A 163 -12.95 -13.85 0.53
CA PRO A 163 -13.92 -13.16 -0.32
C PRO A 163 -14.90 -12.30 0.48
N ASP A 164 -15.30 -12.74 1.67
CA ASP A 164 -16.20 -11.99 2.55
C ASP A 164 -15.56 -10.73 3.13
N GLY A 165 -14.26 -10.79 3.46
CA GLY A 165 -13.49 -9.61 3.87
C GLY A 165 -13.43 -8.57 2.75
N LEU A 166 -13.07 -8.99 1.54
CA LEU A 166 -13.04 -8.12 0.36
C LEU A 166 -14.42 -7.54 0.04
N ARG A 167 -15.48 -8.34 0.12
CA ARG A 167 -16.86 -7.89 -0.06
C ARG A 167 -17.25 -6.81 0.95
N ARG A 168 -16.87 -6.93 2.23
CA ARG A 168 -17.12 -5.88 3.24
C ARG A 168 -16.35 -4.60 2.93
N LEU A 169 -15.07 -4.74 2.57
CA LEU A 169 -14.20 -3.61 2.22
C LEU A 169 -14.80 -2.81 1.06
N VAL A 170 -15.02 -3.45 -0.09
CA VAL A 170 -15.49 -2.78 -1.32
C VAL A 170 -16.87 -2.15 -1.15
N LYS A 171 -17.78 -2.78 -0.38
CA LYS A 171 -19.10 -2.21 -0.09
C LYS A 171 -19.05 -0.96 0.79
N THR A 172 -17.99 -0.79 1.60
CA THR A 172 -17.92 0.26 2.63
C THR A 172 -17.02 1.42 2.23
N CYS A 173 -15.84 1.14 1.67
CA CYS A 173 -14.87 2.14 1.24
C CYS A 173 -15.29 2.76 -0.10
N ARG A 174 -16.03 3.87 -0.04
CA ARG A 174 -16.67 4.51 -1.22
C ARG A 174 -15.70 5.16 -2.19
N LYS A 175 -14.48 5.44 -1.77
CA LYS A 175 -13.41 6.00 -2.60
C LYS A 175 -12.47 4.94 -3.16
N LEU A 176 -12.65 3.68 -2.77
CA LEU A 176 -11.84 2.60 -3.29
C LEU A 176 -12.03 2.57 -4.80
N GLU A 177 -10.92 2.53 -5.53
CA GLU A 177 -10.88 2.36 -6.98
C GLU A 177 -10.48 0.92 -7.29
N THR A 178 -9.49 0.37 -6.57
CA THR A 178 -9.00 -0.99 -6.79
C THR A 178 -8.45 -1.62 -5.52
N VAL A 179 -8.73 -2.91 -5.34
CA VAL A 179 -8.01 -3.77 -4.40
C VAL A 179 -7.30 -4.89 -5.16
N HIS A 180 -5.98 -4.98 -5.01
CA HIS A 180 -5.16 -6.05 -5.58
C HIS A 180 -5.09 -7.23 -4.60
N CYS A 181 -5.47 -8.42 -5.05
CA CYS A 181 -5.60 -9.63 -4.22
C CYS A 181 -5.08 -10.90 -4.93
N SER A 182 -4.20 -10.76 -5.93
CA SER A 182 -3.48 -11.91 -6.51
C SER A 182 -2.83 -12.77 -5.43
N TYR A 183 -2.78 -14.09 -5.63
CA TYR A 183 -2.22 -15.05 -4.68
C TYR A 183 -2.88 -15.07 -3.29
N CYS A 184 -4.11 -14.53 -3.14
CA CYS A 184 -4.92 -14.69 -1.95
C CYS A 184 -5.84 -15.93 -1.99
N ARG A 185 -5.74 -16.76 -3.05
CA ARG A 185 -6.60 -17.93 -3.31
C ARG A 185 -8.09 -17.57 -3.45
N ILE A 186 -8.33 -16.43 -4.10
CA ILE A 186 -9.67 -15.93 -4.37
C ILE A 186 -10.03 -16.28 -5.81
N CYS A 187 -11.18 -16.92 -5.98
CA CYS A 187 -11.65 -17.41 -7.26
C CYS A 187 -12.81 -16.53 -7.76
N PRO A 188 -13.00 -16.39 -9.10
CA PRO A 188 -14.16 -15.65 -9.63
C PRO A 188 -15.50 -16.20 -9.12
N GLU A 189 -15.59 -17.52 -8.87
CA GLU A 189 -16.78 -18.20 -8.34
C GLU A 189 -17.17 -17.75 -6.92
N ASP A 190 -16.26 -17.12 -6.18
CA ASP A 190 -16.53 -16.56 -4.85
C ASP A 190 -17.40 -15.28 -4.90
N PHE A 191 -17.56 -14.71 -6.11
CA PHE A 191 -18.34 -13.51 -6.39
C PHE A 191 -19.39 -13.76 -7.49
N PRO A 192 -20.34 -14.68 -7.30
CA PRO A 192 -21.37 -14.98 -8.30
C PRO A 192 -22.28 -13.78 -8.61
N GLU A 193 -22.27 -12.75 -7.76
CA GLU A 193 -23.02 -11.51 -7.95
C GLU A 193 -22.31 -10.45 -8.80
N LEU A 194 -21.04 -10.65 -9.15
CA LEU A 194 -20.24 -9.68 -9.91
C LEU A 194 -20.06 -10.16 -11.35
N ASP A 195 -20.12 -9.22 -12.30
CA ASP A 195 -19.76 -9.49 -13.68
C ASP A 195 -18.24 -9.35 -13.93
N GLU A 196 -17.78 -9.81 -15.09
CA GLU A 196 -16.36 -9.80 -15.50
C GLU A 196 -15.75 -8.39 -15.58
N SER A 197 -16.54 -7.32 -15.70
CA SER A 197 -16.02 -5.95 -15.72
C SER A 197 -15.62 -5.44 -14.34
N LYS A 198 -16.14 -6.07 -13.27
CA LYS A 198 -15.90 -5.66 -11.88
C LYS A 198 -14.65 -6.31 -11.27
N MET A 199 -13.97 -7.19 -12.00
CA MET A 199 -12.78 -7.89 -11.52
C MET A 199 -11.77 -8.18 -12.63
N ILE A 200 -10.48 -8.18 -12.29
CA ILE A 200 -9.41 -8.68 -13.17
C ILE A 200 -9.11 -10.11 -12.72
N VAL A 201 -9.14 -11.03 -13.67
CA VAL A 201 -8.88 -12.45 -13.46
C VAL A 201 -7.70 -12.88 -14.32
N GLU A 202 -6.77 -13.62 -13.74
CA GLU A 202 -5.63 -14.19 -14.46
C GLU A 202 -5.57 -15.70 -14.25
N ALA A 203 -4.89 -16.40 -15.17
CA ALA A 203 -4.72 -17.83 -15.03
C ALA A 203 -3.83 -18.15 -13.81
N ASP A 204 -4.32 -18.99 -12.91
CA ASP A 204 -3.50 -19.47 -11.79
C ASP A 204 -2.61 -20.62 -12.25
N CYS A 205 -1.31 -20.46 -12.07
CA CYS A 205 -0.30 -21.43 -12.48
C CYS A 205 -0.09 -22.54 -11.42
N ILE A 206 -0.74 -22.44 -10.25
CA ILE A 206 -0.32 -23.15 -9.03
C ILE A 206 -1.31 -24.26 -8.60
N GLU A 207 -2.57 -24.29 -9.06
CA GLU A 207 -3.55 -25.30 -8.61
C GLU A 207 -4.31 -25.99 -9.77
N ASP A 208 -4.38 -27.33 -9.73
CA ASP A 208 -5.05 -28.19 -10.72
C ASP A 208 -6.59 -28.07 -10.70
N GLU A 209 -7.20 -27.48 -9.67
CA GLU A 209 -8.67 -27.46 -9.46
C GLU A 209 -9.36 -26.19 -9.98
N ASN A 210 -8.68 -25.03 -10.02
CA ASN A 210 -9.25 -23.81 -10.59
C ASN A 210 -8.24 -23.06 -11.46
N PRO A 211 -8.45 -22.96 -12.79
CA PRO A 211 -7.47 -22.37 -13.69
C PRO A 211 -7.37 -20.84 -13.58
N TYR A 212 -8.20 -20.19 -12.77
CA TYR A 212 -8.32 -18.73 -12.70
C TYR A 212 -8.36 -18.21 -11.26
N GLN A 213 -7.66 -17.11 -11.02
CA GLN A 213 -7.68 -16.37 -9.75
C GLN A 213 -8.06 -14.91 -9.98
N VAL A 214 -8.73 -14.30 -8.99
CA VAL A 214 -8.99 -12.86 -8.98
C VAL A 214 -7.70 -12.14 -8.61
N CYS A 215 -7.19 -11.34 -9.53
CA CYS A 215 -6.03 -10.48 -9.30
C CYS A 215 -6.43 -9.13 -8.72
N SER A 216 -7.58 -8.60 -9.12
CA SER A 216 -8.06 -7.31 -8.61
C SER A 216 -9.59 -7.23 -8.61
N LEU A 217 -10.16 -6.53 -7.63
CA LEU A 217 -11.57 -6.14 -7.59
C LEU A 217 -11.68 -4.63 -7.72
N MET A 218 -12.61 -4.17 -8.55
CA MET A 218 -12.90 -2.75 -8.72
C MET A 218 -13.70 -2.23 -7.53
N GLY A 219 -13.41 -1.02 -7.07
CA GLY A 219 -14.10 -0.44 -5.92
C GLY A 219 -15.59 -0.17 -6.16
N GLU A 220 -15.96 0.04 -7.41
CA GLU A 220 -17.36 0.18 -7.86
C GLU A 220 -18.08 -1.15 -8.09
N ALA A 221 -17.46 -2.29 -7.76
CA ALA A 221 -18.03 -3.63 -8.03
C ALA A 221 -19.45 -3.83 -7.48
N TYR A 222 -19.79 -3.17 -6.37
CA TYR A 222 -21.12 -3.27 -5.74
C TYR A 222 -21.96 -1.99 -5.85
N VAL A 223 -21.53 -1.02 -6.67
CA VAL A 223 -22.37 0.13 -7.02
C VAL A 223 -23.29 -0.33 -8.14
N ALA A 224 -24.60 -0.19 -7.96
CA ALA A 224 -25.54 -0.48 -9.03
C ALA A 224 -25.18 0.40 -10.24
N ASP A 225 -25.10 -0.20 -11.43
CA ASP A 225 -24.98 0.55 -12.67
C ASP A 225 -26.17 1.53 -12.68
N VAL A 226 -25.86 2.83 -12.63
CA VAL A 226 -26.90 3.83 -12.77
C VAL A 226 -27.33 3.75 -14.23
N ASP A 227 -28.44 3.06 -14.49
CA ASP A 227 -29.08 3.04 -15.79
C ASP A 227 -29.12 4.47 -16.32
N SER A 228 -28.34 4.74 -17.36
CA SER A 228 -28.38 5.98 -18.10
C SER A 228 -29.63 5.98 -19.00
N ASP A 229 -30.80 5.74 -18.42
CA ASP A 229 -32.09 5.97 -19.08
C ASP A 229 -32.42 7.45 -18.92
N SER A 230 -31.63 8.28 -19.60
CA SER A 230 -32.15 9.55 -20.11
C SER A 230 -32.90 9.22 -21.39
N ASP A 231 -34.12 8.67 -21.27
CA ASP A 231 -35.12 8.75 -22.32
C ASP A 231 -35.42 10.23 -22.57
N SER A 232 -34.64 10.83 -23.48
CA SER A 232 -35.04 12.06 -24.13
C SER A 232 -36.16 11.70 -25.10
N ASP A 233 -37.39 11.75 -24.61
CA ASP A 233 -38.58 11.92 -25.44
C ASP A 233 -38.42 13.19 -26.28
N TYR A 234 -37.81 13.05 -27.46
CA TYR A 234 -37.89 14.04 -28.52
C TYR A 234 -39.14 13.77 -29.34
N ASP A 235 -40.15 14.58 -29.02
CA ASP A 235 -41.21 15.12 -29.88
C ASP A 235 -41.58 14.36 -31.16
N SER A 236 -42.81 13.83 -31.16
CA SER A 236 -43.64 13.71 -32.36
C SER A 236 -44.88 14.60 -32.20
N CYS A 237 -44.80 15.84 -32.69
CA CYS A 237 -45.80 16.53 -33.53
C CYS A 237 -45.47 18.02 -33.70
#